data_AF-A0AAV3B6H0-F1
#
_entry.id   AF-A0AAV3B6H0-F1
#
_cell.length_a   1.000
_cell.length_b   1.000
_cell.length_c   1.000
_cell.angle_alpha   90.00
_cell.angle_beta   90.00
_cell.angle_gamma   90.00
#
_symmetry.space_group_name_H-M   'P 1'
#
loop_
_entity.id
_entity.type
_entity.pdbx_description
1 polymer ?
#
loop_
_entity_poly.entity_id
_entity_poly.type
_entity_poly.pdbx_seq_one_letter_code
_entity_poly.pdbx_strand_id
1 'polypeptide(L)'
;MASYKAADSKREQFRRYLEKAGVLDTLTKILVELYEEPEKPNNALDFLKQHLGAAGPETADVETLRLEVAELKQKYEAVLEENKELKAKLAQHEPPSDEKRTD
;
A
#
# COMPACT_ATOMS: atom_id res chain seq x y z
N MET A 1 -31.89 14.23 34.42
CA MET A 1 -30.48 14.57 34.10
C MET A 1 -29.59 13.35 33.77
N ALA A 2 -30.00 12.10 34.02
CA ALA A 2 -29.16 10.92 33.72
C ALA A 2 -29.12 10.52 32.22
N SER A 3 -30.23 10.70 31.50
CA SER A 3 -30.33 10.30 30.08
C SER A 3 -29.44 11.15 29.14
N TYR A 4 -29.23 12.42 29.48
CA TYR A 4 -28.40 13.35 28.70
C TYR A 4 -26.92 12.93 28.71
N LYS A 5 -26.38 12.56 29.89
CA LYS A 5 -25.00 12.08 30.04
C LYS A 5 -24.72 10.78 29.29
N ALA A 6 -25.70 9.88 29.20
CA ALA A 6 -25.57 8.62 28.48
C ALA A 6 -25.58 8.82 26.95
N ALA A 7 -26.38 9.77 26.45
CA ALA A 7 -26.38 10.15 25.04
C ALA A 7 -25.07 10.84 24.63
N ASP A 8 -24.54 11.73 25.46
CA ASP A 8 -23.23 12.37 25.25
C ASP A 8 -22.10 11.34 25.25
N SER A 9 -22.16 10.34 26.13
CA SER A 9 -21.17 9.24 26.17
C SER A 9 -21.15 8.40 24.89
N LYS A 10 -22.32 8.05 24.33
CA LYS A 10 -22.39 7.32 23.05
C LYS A 10 -21.86 8.15 21.89
N ARG A 11 -22.20 9.44 21.84
CA ARG A 11 -21.72 10.36 20.81
C ARG A 11 -20.21 10.52 20.85
N GLU A 12 -19.64 10.65 22.05
CA GLU A 12 -18.20 10.76 22.26
C GLU A 12 -17.46 9.48 21.87
N GLN A 13 -18.00 8.30 22.23
CA GLN A 13 -17.45 7.02 21.79
C GLN A 13 -17.42 6.89 20.27
N PHE A 14 -18.49 7.31 19.59
CA PHE A 14 -18.56 7.29 18.13
C PHE A 14 -17.56 8.27 17.51
N ARG A 15 -17.43 9.48 18.07
CA ARG A 15 -16.41 10.45 17.63
C ARG A 15 -15.00 9.85 17.73
N ARG A 16 -14.65 9.27 18.89
CA ARG A 16 -13.34 8.63 19.11
C ARG A 16 -13.09 7.47 18.17
N TYR A 17 -14.12 6.70 17.84
CA TYR A 17 -14.03 5.64 16.84
C TYR A 17 -13.65 6.19 15.46
N LEU A 18 -14.35 7.24 15.01
CA LEU A 18 -14.05 7.88 13.73
C LEU A 18 -12.65 8.52 13.69
N GLU A 19 -12.23 9.12 14.80
CA GLU A 19 -10.89 9.68 14.97
C GLU A 19 -9.82 8.58 14.92
N LYS A 20 -9.99 7.49 15.70
CA LYS A 20 -9.06 6.36 15.69
C LYS A 20 -8.98 5.65 14.34
N ALA A 21 -10.10 5.61 13.61
CA ALA A 21 -10.16 5.03 12.26
C ALA A 21 -9.63 5.96 11.16
N GLY A 22 -9.21 7.19 11.49
CA GLY A 22 -8.67 8.17 10.53
C GLY A 22 -9.72 8.84 9.65
N VAL A 23 -11.02 8.60 9.87
CA VAL A 23 -12.11 9.17 9.06
C VAL A 23 -12.13 10.69 9.17
N LEU A 24 -11.91 11.22 10.38
CA LEU A 24 -11.88 12.66 10.59
C LEU A 24 -10.69 13.33 9.89
N ASP A 25 -9.53 12.67 9.88
CA ASP A 25 -8.34 13.19 9.22
C ASP A 25 -8.51 13.23 7.71
N THR A 26 -9.06 12.16 7.11
CA THR A 26 -9.37 12.12 5.68
C THR A 26 -10.39 13.17 5.28
N LEU A 27 -11.49 13.32 6.04
CA LEU A 27 -12.46 14.38 5.79
C LEU A 27 -11.84 15.77 5.89
N THR A 28 -10.94 15.98 6.86
CA THR A 28 -10.22 17.25 7.02
C THR A 28 -9.33 17.54 5.82
N LYS A 29 -8.57 16.56 5.32
CA LYS A 29 -7.73 16.72 4.12
C LYS A 29 -8.54 17.13 2.89
N ILE A 30 -9.64 16.43 2.61
CA ILE A 30 -10.51 16.74 1.45
C ILE A 30 -11.11 18.15 1.57
N LEU A 31 -11.48 18.57 2.78
CA LEU A 31 -11.99 19.93 3.01
C LEU A 31 -10.89 20.99 2.84
N VAL A 32 -9.65 20.69 3.21
CA VAL A 32 -8.49 21.57 2.96
C VAL A 32 -8.24 21.68 1.45
N GLU A 33 -8.22 20.56 0.72
CA GLU A 33 -8.09 20.57 -0.75
C GLU A 33 -9.18 21.42 -1.41
N LEU A 34 -10.44 21.24 -1.00
CA LEU A 34 -11.55 22.07 -1.48
C LEU A 34 -11.37 23.55 -1.11
N TYR A 35 -10.80 23.85 0.05
CA TYR A 35 -10.52 25.22 0.49
C TYR A 35 -9.36 25.86 -0.28
N GLU A 36 -8.36 25.08 -0.68
CA GLU A 36 -7.19 25.54 -1.43
C GLU A 36 -7.44 25.66 -2.94
N GLU A 37 -8.49 25.03 -3.46
CA GLU A 37 -8.85 25.11 -4.89
C GLU A 37 -9.00 26.57 -5.36
N PRO A 38 -8.18 27.02 -6.33
CA PRO A 38 -8.23 28.40 -6.86
C PRO A 38 -9.56 28.72 -7.54
N GLU A 39 -10.17 27.75 -8.21
CA GLU A 39 -11.51 27.85 -8.78
C GLU A 39 -12.47 26.96 -8.01
N LYS A 40 -13.36 27.56 -7.21
CA LYS A 40 -14.31 26.77 -6.43
C LYS A 40 -15.24 25.99 -7.35
N PRO A 41 -15.38 24.67 -7.15
CA PRO A 41 -16.28 23.88 -7.97
C PRO A 41 -17.71 24.37 -7.76
N ASN A 42 -18.48 24.47 -8.84
CA ASN A 42 -19.90 24.86 -8.80
C ASN A 42 -20.74 23.94 -7.91
N ASN A 43 -20.29 22.69 -7.70
CA ASN A 43 -20.91 21.74 -6.79
C ASN A 43 -19.88 21.10 -5.84
N ALA A 44 -19.75 21.68 -4.64
CA ALA A 44 -18.87 21.16 -3.60
C ALA A 44 -19.21 19.72 -3.15
N LEU A 45 -20.48 19.30 -3.22
CA LEU A 45 -20.86 17.93 -2.84
C LEU A 45 -20.32 16.90 -3.83
N ASP A 46 -20.28 17.22 -5.12
CA ASP A 46 -19.73 16.29 -6.12
C ASP A 46 -18.21 16.21 -6.01
N PHE A 47 -17.53 17.32 -5.70
CA PHE A 47 -16.10 17.32 -5.37
C PHE A 47 -15.81 16.36 -4.19
N LEU A 48 -16.57 16.47 -3.09
CA LEU A 48 -16.42 15.58 -1.93
C LEU A 48 -16.63 14.11 -2.30
N LYS A 49 -17.66 13.77 -3.09
CA LYS A 49 -17.92 12.39 -3.50
C LYS A 49 -16.77 11.79 -4.31
N GLN A 50 -16.21 12.56 -5.24
CA GLN A 50 -15.08 12.13 -6.06
C GLN A 50 -13.84 11.91 -5.21
N HIS A 51 -13.52 12.86 -4.34
CA HIS A 51 -12.33 12.79 -3.49
C HIS A 51 -12.46 11.73 -2.40
N LEU A 52 -13.66 11.45 -1.88
CA LEU A 52 -13.89 10.32 -0.96
C LEU A 52 -13.69 8.95 -1.64
N GLY A 53 -14.01 8.84 -2.93
CA GLY A 53 -13.77 7.61 -3.71
C GLY A 53 -12.30 7.40 -4.08
N ALA A 54 -11.54 8.50 -4.23
CA ALA A 54 -10.12 8.47 -4.56
C ALA A 54 -9.20 8.40 -3.33
N ALA A 55 -9.60 9.03 -2.21
CA ALA A 55 -8.85 9.13 -0.96
C ALA A 55 -8.89 7.86 -0.08
N GLY A 56 -9.25 6.72 -0.64
CA GLY A 56 -9.09 5.45 0.05
C GLY A 56 -7.59 5.18 0.29
N PRO A 57 -7.13 4.89 1.52
CA PRO A 57 -5.75 4.47 1.76
C PRO A 57 -5.33 3.27 0.90
N GLU A 58 -6.31 2.45 0.48
CA GLU A 58 -6.11 1.38 -0.48
C GLU A 58 -5.52 1.84 -1.82
N THR A 59 -5.78 3.05 -2.34
CA THR A 59 -5.30 3.40 -3.69
C THR A 59 -3.80 3.65 -3.71
N ALA A 60 -3.30 4.50 -2.80
CA ALA A 60 -1.88 4.80 -2.67
C ALA A 60 -1.07 3.59 -2.16
N ASP A 61 -1.60 2.83 -1.20
CA ASP A 61 -0.94 1.62 -0.71
C ASP A 61 -0.93 0.51 -1.76
N VAL A 62 -2.00 0.33 -2.54
CA VAL A 62 -2.04 -0.66 -3.64
C VAL A 62 -1.11 -0.26 -4.78
N GLU A 63 -1.01 1.03 -5.13
CA GLU A 63 -0.05 1.48 -6.14
C GLU A 63 1.40 1.26 -5.68
N THR A 64 1.70 1.59 -4.43
CA THR A 64 3.02 1.36 -3.83
C THR A 64 3.37 -0.13 -3.78
N LEU A 65 2.44 -0.97 -3.33
CA LEU A 65 2.59 -2.43 -3.30
C LEU A 65 2.74 -3.01 -4.72
N ARG A 66 2.04 -2.48 -5.72
CA ARG A 66 2.19 -2.90 -7.11
C ARG A 66 3.58 -2.60 -7.65
N LEU A 67 4.12 -1.42 -7.35
CA LEU A 67 5.49 -1.05 -7.71
C LEU A 67 6.52 -1.98 -7.04
N GLU A 68 6.37 -2.23 -5.74
CA GLU A 68 7.27 -3.11 -4.99
C GLU A 68 7.24 -4.55 -5.52
N VAL A 69 6.06 -5.07 -5.86
CA VAL A 69 5.91 -6.39 -6.49
C VAL A 69 6.59 -6.43 -7.87
N ALA A 70 6.49 -5.37 -8.67
CA ALA A 70 7.14 -5.31 -9.97
C ALA A 70 8.67 -5.29 -9.83
N GLU A 71 9.21 -4.47 -8.90
CA GLU A 71 10.65 -4.43 -8.62
C GLU A 71 11.19 -5.76 -8.09
N LEU A 72 10.47 -6.40 -7.16
CA LEU A 72 10.86 -7.70 -6.62
C LEU A 72 10.88 -8.79 -7.69
N LYS A 73 9.90 -8.81 -8.60
CA LYS A 73 9.88 -9.75 -9.73
C LYS A 73 11.08 -9.54 -10.65
N GLN A 74 11.41 -8.28 -10.98
CA GLN A 74 12.56 -7.98 -11.83
C GLN A 74 13.88 -8.42 -11.17
N LYS A 75 14.05 -8.16 -9.87
CA LYS A 75 15.22 -8.63 -9.12
C LYS A 75 15.30 -10.16 -9.06
N TYR A 76 14.16 -10.82 -8.85
CA TYR A 76 14.08 -12.28 -8.82
C TYR A 76 14.48 -12.91 -10.15
N GLU A 77 13.99 -12.38 -11.27
CA GLU A 77 14.36 -12.85 -12.62
C GLU A 77 15.85 -12.64 -12.91
N ALA A 78 16.40 -11.48 -12.55
CA ALA A 78 17.84 -11.20 -12.72
C ALA A 78 18.71 -12.20 -11.94
N VAL A 79 18.36 -12.45 -10.68
CA VAL A 79 19.07 -13.42 -9.82
C VAL A 79 18.92 -14.84 -10.36
N LEU A 80 17.76 -15.22 -10.91
CA LEU A 80 17.55 -16.53 -11.51
C LEU A 80 18.45 -16.75 -12.73
N GLU A 81 18.55 -15.77 -13.63
CA GLU A 81 19.42 -15.86 -14.79
C GLU A 81 20.90 -15.89 -14.38
N GLU A 82 21.32 -15.06 -13.43
CA GLU A 82 22.68 -15.12 -12.89
C GLU A 82 22.98 -16.50 -12.26
N ASN A 83 22.05 -17.05 -11.48
CA ASN A 83 22.21 -18.37 -10.89
C ASN A 83 22.35 -19.48 -11.94
N LYS A 84 21.59 -19.37 -13.03
CA LYS A 84 21.63 -20.29 -14.16
C LYS A 84 22.97 -20.19 -14.90
N GLU A 85 23.47 -18.98 -15.16
CA GLU A 85 24.79 -18.76 -15.75
C GLU A 85 25.91 -19.31 -14.87
N LEU A 86 25.86 -19.03 -13.57
CA LEU A 86 26.86 -19.52 -12.62
C LEU A 86 26.85 -21.04 -12.53
N LYS A 87 25.68 -21.68 -12.50
CA LYS A 87 25.56 -23.14 -12.56
C LYS A 87 26.12 -23.72 -13.86
N ALA A 88 25.86 -23.07 -14.99
CA ALA A 88 26.41 -23.51 -16.28
C ALA A 88 27.94 -23.41 -16.31
N LYS A 89 28.51 -22.32 -15.77
CA LYS A 89 29.96 -22.15 -15.62
C LYS A 89 30.57 -23.18 -14.65
N LEU A 90 29.91 -23.44 -13.52
CA LEU A 90 30.34 -24.48 -12.57
C LEU A 90 30.38 -25.86 -13.22
N ALA A 91 29.34 -26.24 -13.98
CA ALA A 91 29.30 -27.52 -14.69
C ALA A 91 30.40 -27.65 -15.76
N GLN A 92 30.91 -26.54 -16.31
CA GLN A 92 32.06 -26.56 -17.24
C GLN A 92 33.41 -26.71 -16.53
N HIS A 93 33.47 -26.39 -15.24
CA HIS A 93 34.69 -26.42 -14.43
C HIS A 93 34.72 -27.58 -13.43
N GLU A 94 33.63 -28.33 -13.25
CA GLU A 94 33.68 -29.64 -12.59
C GLU A 94 34.55 -30.59 -13.45
N PRO A 95 35.68 -31.08 -12.93
CA PRO A 95 36.39 -32.16 -13.59
C PRO A 95 35.45 -33.37 -13.68
N PRO A 96 35.59 -34.27 -14.68
CA PRO A 96 34.92 -35.55 -14.60
C PRO A 96 35.33 -36.15 -13.26
N SER A 97 34.37 -36.39 -12.37
CA SER A 97 34.61 -37.12 -11.15
C SER A 97 35.39 -38.39 -11.55
N ASP A 98 36.65 -38.46 -11.15
CA ASP A 98 37.43 -39.70 -11.15
C ASP A 98 36.80 -40.62 -10.10
N GLU A 99 35.57 -41.06 -10.34
CA GLU A 99 35.00 -42.30 -9.80
C GLU A 99 35.35 -43.42 -10.77
N LYS A 100 36.65 -43.59 -11.04
CA LYS A 100 37.18 -44.88 -11.47
C LYS A 100 38.46 -45.18 -10.70
N ARG A 101 38.38 -46.29 -9.97
CA ARG A 101 39.46 -47.08 -9.36
C ARG A 101 39.88 -46.65 -7.96
N THR A 102 39.33 -47.36 -6.98
CA THR A 102 40.18 -48.22 -6.15
C THR A 102 39.41 -49.51 -5.85
N ASP A 103 40.12 -50.62 -6.02
CA ASP A 103 39.74 -52.02 -5.83
C ASP A 103 39.03 -52.34 -4.50
#